data_AF-A0AAW6ECK3-F1
#
_entry.id   AF-A0AAW6ECK3-F1
#
_cell.length_a   1.000
_cell.length_b   1.000
_cell.length_c   1.000
_cell.angle_alpha   90.00
_cell.angle_beta   90.00
_cell.angle_gamma   90.00
#
_symmetry.space_group_name_H-M   'P 1'
#
loop_
_entity.id
_entity.type
_entity.pdbx_description
1 polymer ?
#
loop_
_entity_poly.entity_id
_entity_poly.type
_entity_poly.pdbx_seq_one_letter_code
_entity_poly.pdbx_strand_id
1 'polypeptide(L)'
;MNKNQNIAMGISLAVVAIMVGSAEIFGEKEIIFPEITAVAMGALIAPVQSWNTSRIRLFAAIVSAAVAGVCIVRFIPEILILRIALGLLVAVSVITLSKTSFVPAVSACILPILMGTKSPVYVISVAVMTAFILIFQKVLEYFGLHEKYEYRPIEPSSELLKLRAKQVITALVIFVLPAHFHEIFFIAPPLIVAFFELSGKGSKLMNRKYTAIALMAVAAFAGVMARFFISEKLGLTLTFGAVLSSAVIFVLCRKAKLYFPPCCAISTLPFIIPKTAIIKFPFEVTAGYIVLTIAAVIIAKIDNNTN
;
A
#
# COMPACT_ATOMS: atom_id res chain seq x y z
N MET A 1 0.21 28.27 -3.12
CA MET A 1 0.70 26.88 -3.31
C MET A 1 1.88 26.64 -2.39
N ASN A 2 1.88 25.58 -1.57
CA ASN A 2 3.06 25.22 -0.76
C ASN A 2 4.15 24.67 -1.71
N LYS A 3 5.22 25.44 -1.94
CA LYS A 3 6.32 25.14 -2.88
C LYS A 3 7.02 23.82 -2.54
N ASN A 4 7.14 23.51 -1.25
CA ASN A 4 7.86 22.33 -0.75
C ASN A 4 7.16 21.03 -1.16
N GLN A 5 5.82 21.02 -1.10
CA GLN A 5 5.03 19.84 -1.50
C GLN A 5 5.09 19.56 -3.00
N ASN A 6 5.22 20.60 -3.84
CA ASN A 6 5.37 20.41 -5.28
C ASN A 6 6.68 19.69 -5.61
N ILE A 7 7.77 20.05 -4.92
CA ILE A 7 9.08 19.40 -5.07
C ILE A 7 8.97 17.93 -4.65
N ALA A 8 8.38 17.65 -3.49
CA ALA A 8 8.18 16.29 -3.02
C ALA A 8 7.33 15.44 -3.97
N MET A 9 6.27 16.02 -4.54
CA MET A 9 5.46 15.37 -5.58
C MET A 9 6.29 15.06 -6.84
N GLY A 10 7.09 16.02 -7.32
CA GLY A 10 7.96 15.82 -8.48
C GLY A 10 8.97 14.68 -8.27
N ILE A 11 9.63 14.64 -7.10
CA ILE A 11 10.54 13.54 -6.73
C ILE A 11 9.77 12.21 -6.65
N SER A 12 8.59 12.20 -6.05
CA SER A 12 7.76 10.99 -5.94
C SER A 12 7.36 10.45 -7.31
N LEU A 13 7.00 11.33 -8.25
CA LEU A 13 6.70 10.95 -9.63
C LEU A 13 7.93 10.42 -10.36
N ALA A 14 9.11 11.01 -10.12
CA ALA A 14 10.37 10.49 -10.66
C ALA A 14 10.67 9.09 -10.14
N VAL A 15 10.42 8.80 -8.84
CA VAL A 15 10.59 7.45 -8.29
C VAL A 15 9.61 6.45 -8.92
N VAL A 16 8.34 6.84 -9.14
CA VAL A 16 7.38 6.01 -9.88
C VAL A 16 7.86 5.74 -11.31
N ALA A 17 8.38 6.77 -11.99
CA ALA A 17 8.92 6.64 -13.34
C ALA A 17 10.12 5.69 -13.38
N ILE A 18 11.04 5.78 -12.41
CA ILE A 18 12.20 4.88 -12.31
C ILE A 18 11.73 3.44 -12.05
N MET A 19 10.77 3.23 -11.15
CA MET A 19 10.26 1.90 -10.83
C MET A 19 9.61 1.23 -12.05
N VAL A 20 8.65 1.90 -12.68
CA VAL A 20 7.91 1.33 -13.82
C VAL A 20 8.78 1.30 -15.08
N GLY A 21 9.61 2.32 -15.30
CA GLY A 21 10.55 2.37 -16.41
C GLY A 21 11.61 1.27 -16.33
N SER A 22 12.12 0.97 -15.13
CA SER A 22 13.03 -0.17 -14.94
C SER A 22 12.33 -1.48 -15.27
N ALA A 23 11.09 -1.69 -14.80
CA ALA A 23 10.31 -2.87 -15.14
C ALA A 23 10.08 -3.01 -16.66
N GLU A 24 9.85 -1.89 -17.36
CA GLU A 24 9.63 -1.86 -18.79
C GLU A 24 10.91 -2.15 -19.58
N ILE A 25 12.04 -1.55 -19.19
CA ILE A 25 13.36 -1.73 -19.84
C ILE A 25 13.89 -3.16 -19.65
N PHE A 26 13.77 -3.70 -18.43
CA PHE A 26 14.26 -5.05 -18.13
C PHE A 26 13.26 -6.15 -18.50
N GLY A 27 12.02 -5.79 -18.86
CA GLY A 27 10.94 -6.76 -19.11
C GLY A 27 10.46 -7.48 -17.85
N GLU A 28 10.81 -6.99 -16.66
CA GLU A 28 10.55 -7.65 -15.38
C GLU A 28 9.48 -6.93 -14.55
N LYS A 29 8.24 -7.42 -14.65
CA LYS A 29 7.08 -6.82 -13.94
C LYS A 29 7.18 -6.91 -12.43
N GLU A 30 7.94 -7.84 -11.89
CA GLU A 30 8.17 -7.97 -10.44
C GLU A 30 8.92 -6.77 -9.84
N ILE A 31 9.53 -5.92 -10.69
CA ILE A 31 10.12 -4.64 -10.26
C ILE A 31 9.04 -3.63 -9.84
N ILE A 32 7.83 -3.73 -10.42
CA ILE A 32 6.71 -2.84 -10.08
C ILE A 32 6.17 -3.25 -8.71
N PHE A 33 6.51 -2.45 -7.70
CA PHE A 33 5.98 -2.57 -6.36
C PHE A 33 5.07 -1.35 -6.06
N PRO A 34 3.75 -1.44 -6.30
CA PRO A 34 2.83 -0.30 -6.21
C PRO A 34 2.91 0.47 -4.89
N GLU A 35 3.21 -0.24 -3.80
CA GLU A 35 3.45 0.29 -2.47
C GLU A 35 4.54 1.36 -2.41
N ILE A 36 5.52 1.39 -3.32
CA ILE A 36 6.48 2.50 -3.39
C ILE A 36 5.77 3.83 -3.60
N THR A 37 4.68 3.84 -4.36
CA THR A 37 3.80 5.00 -4.55
C THR A 37 3.13 5.41 -3.22
N ALA A 38 2.74 4.43 -2.40
CA ALA A 38 2.21 4.67 -1.06
C ALA A 38 3.31 5.22 -0.13
N VAL A 39 4.50 4.60 -0.11
CA VAL A 39 5.62 5.08 0.71
C VAL A 39 6.03 6.49 0.30
N ALA A 40 6.03 6.82 -1.00
CA ALA A 40 6.28 8.18 -1.49
C ALA A 40 5.24 9.19 -0.98
N MET A 41 3.94 8.85 -1.05
CA MET A 41 2.87 9.68 -0.47
C MET A 41 3.08 9.89 1.03
N GLY A 42 3.34 8.81 1.78
CA GLY A 42 3.42 8.83 3.23
C GLY A 42 4.71 9.42 3.81
N ALA A 43 5.83 9.30 3.09
CA ALA A 43 7.17 9.69 3.55
C ALA A 43 7.72 10.97 2.91
N LEU A 44 7.25 11.36 1.73
CA LEU A 44 7.75 12.56 1.01
C LEU A 44 6.67 13.64 0.88
N ILE A 45 5.46 13.27 0.44
CA ILE A 45 4.42 14.25 0.06
C ILE A 45 3.62 14.75 1.27
N ALA A 46 3.29 13.85 2.20
CA ALA A 46 2.59 14.21 3.43
C ALA A 46 3.39 15.25 4.22
N PRO A 47 2.77 16.30 4.80
CA PRO A 47 3.50 17.33 5.56
C PRO A 47 4.30 16.75 6.73
N VAL A 48 3.71 15.72 7.35
CA VAL A 48 4.30 14.91 8.42
C VAL A 48 4.19 13.46 7.96
N GLN A 49 5.23 12.67 8.22
CA GLN A 49 5.24 11.25 7.90
C GLN A 49 3.97 10.56 8.41
N SER A 50 3.34 9.73 7.57
CA SER A 50 2.03 9.13 7.86
C SER A 50 2.06 8.06 8.95
N TRP A 51 3.23 7.45 9.17
CA TRP A 51 3.42 6.37 10.13
C TRP A 51 4.47 6.74 11.17
N ASN A 52 4.26 6.23 12.38
CA ASN A 52 5.24 6.29 13.44
C ASN A 52 6.30 5.19 13.26
N THR A 53 7.43 5.56 12.65
CA THR A 53 8.57 4.68 12.39
C THR A 53 9.84 5.50 12.17
N SER A 54 10.99 4.95 12.52
CA SER A 54 12.28 5.46 12.04
C SER A 54 12.60 4.91 10.64
N ARG A 55 13.54 5.54 9.93
CA ARG A 55 13.99 5.10 8.59
C ARG A 55 14.49 3.66 8.59
N ILE A 56 15.32 3.31 9.58
CA ILE A 56 15.90 1.97 9.70
C ILE A 56 14.78 0.94 9.95
N ARG A 57 13.83 1.25 10.84
CA ARG A 57 12.70 0.35 11.12
C ARG A 57 11.77 0.21 9.93
N LEU A 58 11.53 1.30 9.17
CA LEU A 58 10.74 1.27 7.95
C LEU A 58 11.37 0.34 6.92
N PHE A 59 12.67 0.55 6.65
CA PHE A 59 13.44 -0.27 5.71
C PHE A 59 13.47 -1.74 6.13
N ALA A 60 13.82 -2.02 7.39
CA ALA A 60 13.88 -3.38 7.90
C ALA A 60 12.51 -4.08 7.86
N ALA A 61 11.43 -3.38 8.23
CA ALA A 61 10.08 -3.93 8.23
C ALA A 61 9.61 -4.30 6.82
N ILE A 62 9.77 -3.41 5.83
CA ILE A 62 9.29 -3.69 4.48
C ILE A 62 10.09 -4.79 3.78
N VAL A 63 11.41 -4.80 3.97
CA VAL A 63 12.30 -5.79 3.35
C VAL A 63 12.10 -7.16 3.99
N SER A 64 12.04 -7.25 5.33
CA SER A 64 11.77 -8.53 6.00
C SER A 64 10.40 -9.10 5.66
N ALA A 65 9.37 -8.25 5.54
CA ALA A 65 8.04 -8.66 5.09
C ALA A 65 8.04 -9.15 3.63
N ALA A 66 8.76 -8.49 2.73
CA ALA A 66 8.91 -8.95 1.34
C ALA A 66 9.62 -10.30 1.24
N VAL A 67 10.71 -10.50 1.99
CA VAL A 67 11.41 -11.80 2.10
C VAL A 67 10.46 -12.88 2.59
N ALA A 68 9.72 -12.61 3.67
CA ALA A 68 8.75 -13.55 4.21
C ALA A 68 7.67 -13.92 3.18
N GLY A 69 7.13 -12.94 2.45
CA GLY A 69 6.14 -13.17 1.40
C GLY A 69 6.65 -14.13 0.31
N VAL A 70 7.86 -13.88 -0.22
CA VAL A 70 8.46 -14.76 -1.23
C VAL A 70 8.78 -16.15 -0.67
N CYS A 71 9.27 -16.24 0.57
CA CYS A 71 9.50 -17.53 1.23
C CYS A 71 8.20 -18.33 1.40
N ILE A 72 7.10 -17.68 1.79
CA ILE A 72 5.79 -18.33 1.91
C ILE A 72 5.36 -18.91 0.56
N VAL A 73 5.49 -18.16 -0.52
CA VAL A 73 5.15 -18.64 -1.87
C VAL A 73 6.03 -19.82 -2.29
N ARG A 74 7.29 -19.85 -1.87
CA ARG A 74 8.26 -20.87 -2.27
C ARG A 74 8.13 -22.18 -1.48
N PHE A 75 7.77 -22.11 -0.20
CA PHE A 75 7.83 -23.26 0.70
C PHE A 75 6.48 -23.76 1.22
N ILE A 76 5.41 -22.95 1.15
CA ILE A 76 4.07 -23.35 1.64
C ILE A 76 3.23 -23.88 0.47
N PRO A 77 2.39 -24.92 0.65
CA PRO A 77 1.48 -25.44 -0.37
C PRO A 77 0.63 -24.36 -1.05
N GLU A 78 0.13 -24.64 -2.26
CA GLU A 78 -0.68 -23.73 -3.10
C GLU A 78 -2.13 -23.54 -2.60
N ILE A 79 -2.28 -23.34 -1.30
CA ILE A 79 -3.55 -23.00 -0.65
C ILE A 79 -3.54 -21.49 -0.37
N LEU A 80 -4.22 -20.71 -1.22
CA LEU A 80 -4.17 -19.25 -1.19
C LEU A 80 -4.51 -18.67 0.19
N ILE A 81 -5.60 -19.11 0.80
CA ILE A 81 -6.05 -18.59 2.10
C ILE A 81 -5.05 -18.90 3.22
N LEU A 82 -4.38 -20.06 3.17
CA LEU A 82 -3.33 -20.43 4.12
C LEU A 82 -2.11 -19.52 3.97
N ARG A 83 -1.66 -19.28 2.74
CA ARG A 83 -0.54 -18.37 2.47
C ARG A 83 -0.85 -16.95 2.95
N ILE A 84 -2.06 -16.44 2.68
CA ILE A 84 -2.51 -15.13 3.17
C ILE A 84 -2.52 -15.09 4.69
N ALA A 85 -3.04 -16.12 5.37
CA ALA A 85 -3.06 -16.19 6.83
C ALA A 85 -1.65 -16.13 7.44
N LEU A 86 -0.71 -16.91 6.90
CA LEU A 86 0.69 -16.87 7.33
C LEU A 86 1.33 -15.51 7.02
N GLY A 87 1.06 -14.94 5.84
CA GLY A 87 1.60 -13.64 5.43
C GLY A 87 1.13 -12.49 6.32
N LEU A 88 -0.16 -12.47 6.68
CA LEU A 88 -0.74 -11.51 7.60
C LEU A 88 -0.14 -11.67 9.00
N LEU A 89 -0.06 -12.89 9.51
CA LEU A 89 0.53 -13.18 10.82
C LEU A 89 1.97 -12.65 10.89
N VAL A 90 2.82 -13.02 9.93
CA VAL A 90 4.22 -12.60 9.90
C VAL A 90 4.34 -11.08 9.77
N ALA A 91 3.63 -10.46 8.84
CA ALA A 91 3.75 -9.02 8.61
C ALA A 91 3.27 -8.20 9.83
N VAL A 92 2.16 -8.61 10.46
CA VAL A 92 1.66 -7.95 11.68
C VAL A 92 2.61 -8.15 12.85
N SER A 93 3.23 -9.32 12.98
CA SER A 93 4.30 -9.56 13.95
C SER A 93 5.51 -8.68 13.70
N VAL A 94 5.99 -8.56 12.45
CA VAL A 94 7.10 -7.66 12.08
C VAL A 94 6.80 -6.23 12.49
N ILE A 95 5.61 -5.70 12.19
CA ILE A 95 5.22 -4.33 12.54
C ILE A 95 5.19 -4.15 14.06
N THR A 96 4.57 -5.08 14.78
CA THR A 96 4.36 -4.99 16.22
C THR A 96 5.67 -5.13 16.99
N LEU A 97 6.52 -6.10 16.62
CA LEU A 97 7.85 -6.29 17.22
C LEU A 97 8.81 -5.14 16.88
N SER A 98 8.65 -4.55 15.70
CA SER A 98 9.40 -3.34 15.32
C SER A 98 8.93 -2.09 16.07
N LYS A 99 7.86 -2.17 16.87
CA LYS A 99 7.24 -1.05 17.61
C LYS A 99 6.84 0.11 16.70
N THR A 100 6.44 -0.19 15.46
CA THR A 100 6.03 0.80 14.46
C THR A 100 4.54 0.72 14.14
N SER A 101 4.04 1.75 13.45
CA SER A 101 2.74 1.72 12.78
C SER A 101 2.88 1.62 11.27
N PHE A 102 4.01 1.10 10.76
CA PHE A 102 4.28 1.01 9.33
C PHE A 102 3.55 -0.17 8.67
N VAL A 103 2.23 -0.02 8.54
CA VAL A 103 1.33 -1.01 7.96
C VAL A 103 1.65 -1.39 6.50
N PRO A 104 2.27 -0.56 5.63
CA PRO A 104 2.64 -0.98 4.28
C PRO A 104 3.52 -2.25 4.20
N ALA A 105 4.18 -2.65 5.28
CA ALA A 105 4.85 -3.95 5.35
C ALA A 105 3.89 -5.14 5.13
N VAL A 106 2.61 -5.02 5.51
CA VAL A 106 1.57 -6.03 5.18
C VAL A 106 1.47 -6.22 3.68
N SER A 107 1.36 -5.12 2.94
CA SER A 107 1.31 -5.18 1.48
C SER A 107 2.55 -5.86 0.88
N ALA A 108 3.73 -5.51 1.38
CA ALA A 108 5.01 -6.08 0.90
C ALA A 108 5.07 -7.61 1.03
N CYS A 109 4.44 -8.16 2.07
CA CYS A 109 4.34 -9.60 2.30
C CYS A 109 3.26 -10.25 1.43
N ILE A 110 2.09 -9.62 1.30
CA ILE A 110 0.91 -10.24 0.67
C ILE A 110 0.95 -10.14 -0.86
N LEU A 111 1.54 -9.09 -1.43
CA LEU A 111 1.62 -8.93 -2.89
C LEU A 111 2.27 -10.14 -3.61
N PRO A 112 3.46 -10.64 -3.22
CA PRO A 112 4.05 -11.80 -3.89
C PRO A 112 3.18 -13.06 -3.71
N ILE A 113 2.44 -13.16 -2.60
CA ILE A 113 1.51 -14.27 -2.35
C ILE A 113 0.36 -14.28 -3.36
N LEU A 114 -0.23 -13.11 -3.63
CA LEU A 114 -1.31 -12.99 -4.62
C LEU A 114 -0.82 -13.16 -6.06
N MET A 115 0.41 -12.70 -6.35
CA MET A 115 0.99 -12.79 -7.69
C MET A 115 1.71 -14.11 -7.97
N GLY A 116 1.89 -14.97 -6.96
CA GLY A 116 2.65 -16.21 -7.10
C GLY A 116 4.16 -15.99 -7.34
N THR A 117 4.69 -14.84 -6.92
CA THR A 117 6.07 -14.42 -7.16
C THR A 117 7.05 -15.27 -6.35
N LYS A 118 7.98 -15.92 -7.06
CA LYS A 118 9.03 -16.78 -6.48
C LYS A 118 10.43 -16.19 -6.65
N SER A 119 10.57 -15.10 -7.40
CA SER A 119 11.87 -14.57 -7.78
C SER A 119 12.43 -13.59 -6.73
N PRO A 120 13.76 -13.54 -6.57
CA PRO A 120 14.41 -12.59 -5.68
C PRO A 120 14.34 -11.14 -6.20
N VAL A 121 14.02 -10.92 -7.49
CA VAL A 121 13.91 -9.59 -8.09
C VAL A 121 12.94 -8.73 -7.29
N TYR A 122 11.79 -9.28 -6.91
CA TYR A 122 10.82 -8.58 -6.07
C TYR A 122 11.43 -8.02 -4.77
N VAL A 123 12.18 -8.83 -4.03
CA VAL A 123 12.82 -8.40 -2.76
C VAL A 123 13.87 -7.33 -3.01
N ILE A 124 14.69 -7.50 -4.05
CA ILE A 124 15.72 -6.53 -4.44
C ILE A 124 15.06 -5.20 -4.81
N SER A 125 13.98 -5.24 -5.60
CA SER A 125 13.22 -4.04 -6.00
C SER A 125 12.59 -3.34 -4.81
N VAL A 126 11.96 -4.07 -3.89
CA VAL A 126 11.42 -3.51 -2.63
C VAL A 126 12.53 -2.79 -1.85
N ALA A 127 13.69 -3.44 -1.69
CA ALA A 127 14.81 -2.87 -0.96
C ALA A 127 15.36 -1.60 -1.64
N VAL A 128 15.70 -1.67 -2.93
CA VAL A 128 16.29 -0.55 -3.68
C VAL A 128 15.35 0.64 -3.75
N MET A 129 14.08 0.42 -4.10
CA MET A 129 13.11 1.51 -4.24
C MET A 129 12.79 2.15 -2.89
N THR A 130 12.69 1.36 -1.82
CA THR A 130 12.53 1.90 -0.46
C THR A 130 13.76 2.72 -0.05
N ALA A 131 14.97 2.24 -0.32
CA ALA A 131 16.20 2.98 -0.04
C ALA A 131 16.20 4.35 -0.75
N PHE A 132 15.81 4.41 -2.02
CA PHE A 132 15.68 5.67 -2.75
C PHE A 132 14.71 6.64 -2.06
N ILE A 133 13.51 6.18 -1.69
CA ILE A 133 12.54 7.03 -0.98
C ILE A 133 13.14 7.58 0.33
N LEU A 134 13.82 6.73 1.12
CA LEU A 134 14.40 7.16 2.39
C LEU A 134 15.58 8.13 2.23
N ILE A 135 16.38 7.97 1.16
CA ILE A 135 17.44 8.92 0.80
C ILE A 135 16.83 10.27 0.46
N PHE A 136 15.82 10.31 -0.43
CA PHE A 136 15.14 11.55 -0.78
C PHE A 136 14.44 12.20 0.41
N GLN A 137 13.86 11.42 1.30
CA GLN A 137 13.28 11.93 2.53
C GLN A 137 14.34 12.64 3.38
N LYS A 138 15.52 12.03 3.55
CA LYS A 138 16.64 12.64 4.29
C LYS A 138 17.13 13.93 3.63
N VAL A 139 17.20 13.96 2.30
CA VAL A 139 17.59 15.15 1.53
C VAL A 139 16.55 16.27 1.72
N LEU A 140 15.26 15.97 1.63
CA LEU A 140 14.20 16.96 1.82
C LEU A 140 14.18 17.55 3.24
N GLU A 141 14.41 16.72 4.27
CA GLU A 141 14.55 17.19 5.65
C GLU A 141 15.79 18.06 5.85
N TYR A 142 16.91 17.72 5.21
CA TYR A 142 18.14 18.50 5.28
C TYR A 142 17.94 19.92 4.71
N PHE A 143 17.18 20.05 3.62
CA PHE A 143 16.84 21.34 3.01
C PHE A 143 15.65 22.05 3.69
N GLY A 144 15.11 21.52 4.79
CA GLY A 144 13.95 22.11 5.48
C GLY A 144 12.65 22.08 4.66
N LEU A 145 12.59 21.21 3.63
CA LEU A 145 11.42 21.06 2.75
C LEU A 145 10.41 20.04 3.30
N HIS A 146 10.80 19.27 4.31
CA HIS A 146 9.96 18.27 4.97
C HIS A 146 10.21 18.29 6.48
N GLU A 147 9.15 18.11 7.26
CA GLU A 147 9.25 18.12 8.72
C GLU A 147 9.94 16.85 9.21
N LYS A 148 10.91 17.00 10.13
CA LYS A 148 11.55 15.86 10.77
C LYS A 148 10.52 15.17 11.68
N TYR A 149 10.29 13.90 11.45
CA TYR A 149 9.43 13.09 12.31
C TYR A 149 10.25 12.44 13.43
N GLU A 150 9.89 12.74 14.68
CA GLU A 150 10.46 12.04 15.83
C GLU A 150 9.73 10.73 16.08
N TYR A 151 10.44 9.63 15.89
CA TYR A 151 9.93 8.29 16.20
C TYR A 151 9.68 8.13 17.69
N ARG A 152 8.48 7.67 18.04
CA ARG A 152 8.09 7.31 19.42
C ARG A 152 7.66 5.85 19.44
N PRO A 153 8.35 4.93 20.13
CA PRO A 153 7.98 3.53 20.13
C PRO A 153 6.51 3.29 20.51
N ILE A 154 5.81 2.46 19.74
CA ILE A 154 4.47 1.98 20.09
C ILE A 154 4.64 0.65 20.82
N GLU A 155 4.45 0.64 22.13
CA GLU A 155 4.61 -0.57 22.93
C GLU A 155 3.51 -1.60 22.62
N PRO A 156 3.83 -2.91 22.53
CA PRO A 156 2.87 -4.00 22.32
C PRO A 156 1.92 -4.19 23.51
N SER A 157 0.99 -3.26 23.71
CA SER A 157 -0.04 -3.38 24.74
C SER A 157 -1.03 -4.50 24.42
N SER A 158 -1.65 -5.09 25.46
CA SER A 158 -2.71 -6.09 25.28
C SER A 158 -3.83 -5.58 24.37
N GLU A 159 -4.19 -4.30 24.48
CA GLU A 159 -5.19 -3.64 23.63
C GLU A 159 -4.78 -3.58 22.15
N LEU A 160 -3.52 -3.27 21.87
CA LEU A 160 -3.01 -3.29 20.50
C LEU A 160 -3.03 -4.71 19.94
N LEU A 161 -2.59 -5.70 20.72
CA LEU A 161 -2.59 -7.10 20.30
C LEU A 161 -4.00 -7.63 20.04
N LYS A 162 -4.98 -7.29 20.89
CA LYS A 162 -6.40 -7.60 20.67
C LYS A 162 -6.91 -6.98 19.37
N LEU A 163 -6.59 -5.70 19.11
CA LEU A 163 -6.97 -5.04 17.86
C LEU A 163 -6.33 -5.73 16.65
N ARG A 164 -5.03 -6.05 16.70
CA ARG A 164 -4.34 -6.79 15.63
C ARG A 164 -4.99 -8.15 15.37
N ALA A 165 -5.33 -8.89 16.42
CA ALA A 165 -6.01 -10.17 16.29
C ALA A 165 -7.40 -10.00 15.63
N LYS A 166 -8.20 -9.02 16.08
CA LYS A 166 -9.50 -8.70 15.45
C LYS A 166 -9.33 -8.34 13.97
N GLN A 167 -8.34 -7.53 13.63
CA GLN A 167 -8.03 -7.14 12.25
C GLN A 167 -7.70 -8.37 11.39
N VAL A 168 -6.78 -9.22 11.85
CA VAL A 168 -6.36 -10.43 11.11
C VAL A 168 -7.52 -11.40 10.93
N ILE A 169 -8.27 -11.72 12.00
CA ILE A 169 -9.41 -12.65 11.92
C ILE A 169 -10.47 -12.11 10.97
N THR A 170 -10.83 -10.83 11.09
CA THR A 170 -11.85 -10.20 10.25
C THR A 170 -11.45 -10.21 8.78
N ALA A 171 -10.19 -9.85 8.48
CA ALA A 171 -9.66 -9.90 7.13
C ALA A 171 -9.73 -11.32 6.56
N LEU A 172 -9.30 -12.33 7.32
CA LEU A 172 -9.34 -13.72 6.87
C LEU A 172 -10.75 -14.22 6.58
N VAL A 173 -11.73 -13.91 7.44
CA VAL A 173 -13.13 -14.28 7.23
C VAL A 173 -13.67 -13.65 5.94
N ILE A 174 -13.40 -12.36 5.70
CA ILE A 174 -13.83 -11.66 4.48
C ILE A 174 -13.17 -12.27 3.24
N PHE A 175 -11.90 -12.70 3.34
CA PHE A 175 -11.12 -13.16 2.19
C PHE A 175 -11.42 -14.58 1.75
N VAL A 176 -12.15 -15.39 2.54
CA VAL A 176 -12.54 -16.76 2.14
C VAL A 176 -13.32 -16.75 0.83
N LEU A 177 -14.35 -15.90 0.70
CA LEU A 177 -15.20 -15.88 -0.50
C LEU A 177 -14.44 -15.40 -1.75
N PRO A 178 -13.77 -14.23 -1.75
CA PRO A 178 -12.99 -13.81 -2.91
C PRO A 178 -11.86 -14.77 -3.28
N ALA A 179 -11.20 -15.39 -2.29
CA ALA A 179 -10.17 -16.38 -2.56
C ALA A 179 -10.74 -17.64 -3.21
N HIS A 180 -11.96 -18.05 -2.86
CA HIS A 180 -12.65 -19.19 -3.46
C HIS A 180 -13.11 -18.90 -4.90
N PHE A 181 -13.61 -17.69 -5.18
CA PHE A 181 -14.05 -17.28 -6.51
C PHE A 181 -12.94 -16.71 -7.41
N HIS A 182 -11.68 -16.69 -6.94
CA HIS A 182 -10.54 -16.12 -7.64
C HIS A 182 -10.65 -14.61 -7.96
N GLU A 183 -11.41 -13.85 -7.18
CA GLU A 183 -11.56 -12.39 -7.29
C GLU A 183 -10.47 -11.69 -6.47
N ILE A 184 -9.22 -11.82 -6.94
CA ILE A 184 -8.01 -11.45 -6.18
C ILE A 184 -7.85 -9.94 -5.94
N PHE A 185 -8.52 -9.06 -6.71
CA PHE A 185 -8.39 -7.61 -6.52
C PHE A 185 -9.29 -7.10 -5.40
N PHE A 186 -10.33 -7.85 -5.03
CA PHE A 186 -11.12 -7.60 -3.84
C PHE A 186 -10.27 -7.68 -2.56
N ILE A 187 -9.21 -8.50 -2.59
CA ILE A 187 -8.27 -8.72 -1.49
C ILE A 187 -6.91 -8.07 -1.76
N ALA A 188 -6.88 -7.07 -2.65
CA ALA A 188 -5.62 -6.43 -3.04
C ALA A 188 -4.88 -5.88 -1.81
N PRO A 189 -3.54 -6.03 -1.74
CA PRO A 189 -2.79 -5.77 -0.51
C PRO A 189 -2.96 -4.33 0.04
N PRO A 190 -3.04 -3.28 -0.80
CA PRO A 190 -3.31 -1.93 -0.31
C PRO A 190 -4.65 -1.79 0.43
N LEU A 191 -5.68 -2.58 0.08
CA LEU A 191 -6.97 -2.54 0.77
C LEU A 191 -6.83 -3.07 2.19
N ILE A 192 -5.99 -4.09 2.39
CA ILE A 192 -5.65 -4.62 3.72
C ILE A 192 -4.94 -3.54 4.54
N VAL A 193 -3.96 -2.85 3.95
CA VAL A 193 -3.27 -1.73 4.62
C VAL A 193 -4.27 -0.64 5.01
N ALA A 194 -5.15 -0.25 4.10
CA ALA A 194 -6.17 0.75 4.36
C ALA A 194 -7.15 0.33 5.46
N PHE A 195 -7.54 -0.95 5.52
CA PHE A 195 -8.38 -1.51 6.58
C PHE A 195 -7.71 -1.41 7.95
N PHE A 196 -6.41 -1.74 8.02
CA PHE A 196 -5.63 -1.64 9.26
C PHE A 196 -5.45 -0.19 9.71
N GLU A 197 -5.30 0.76 8.79
CA GLU A 197 -5.25 2.19 9.08
C GLU A 197 -6.63 2.76 9.49
N LEU A 198 -7.72 2.30 8.86
CA LEU A 198 -9.08 2.69 9.21
C LEU A 198 -9.46 2.27 10.63
N SER A 199 -9.17 1.03 11.00
CA SER A 199 -9.57 0.45 12.29
C SER A 199 -8.62 0.80 13.45
N GLY A 200 -7.57 1.58 13.20
CA GLY A 200 -6.69 2.09 14.25
C GLY A 200 -7.36 3.11 15.18
N LYS A 201 -6.93 3.15 16.45
CA LYS A 201 -7.42 4.13 17.43
C LYS A 201 -7.14 5.57 16.96
N GLY A 202 -8.16 6.43 17.01
CA GLY A 202 -8.04 7.83 16.58
C GLY A 202 -7.83 8.03 15.08
N SER A 203 -8.20 7.05 14.25
CA SER A 203 -7.96 7.11 12.79
C SER A 203 -8.64 8.31 12.13
N LYS A 204 -7.82 9.19 11.55
CA LYS A 204 -8.29 10.29 10.68
C LYS A 204 -9.08 9.76 9.48
N LEU A 205 -8.72 8.57 9.02
CA LEU A 205 -9.35 7.91 7.88
C LEU A 205 -10.78 7.47 8.23
N MET A 206 -11.01 6.96 9.45
CA MET A 206 -12.34 6.58 9.95
C MET A 206 -13.30 7.78 9.99
N ASN A 207 -12.81 8.93 10.47
CA ASN A 207 -13.60 10.17 10.51
C ASN A 207 -13.99 10.66 9.11
N ARG A 208 -13.18 10.35 8.10
CA ARG A 208 -13.39 10.76 6.70
C ARG A 208 -13.64 9.57 5.76
N LYS A 209 -14.25 8.51 6.27
CA LYS A 209 -14.45 7.24 5.55
C LYS A 209 -15.08 7.39 4.16
N TYR A 210 -16.04 8.29 3.98
CA TYR A 210 -16.65 8.53 2.66
C TYR A 210 -15.68 9.18 1.67
N THR A 211 -14.85 10.11 2.13
CA THR A 211 -13.75 10.67 1.31
C THR A 211 -12.72 9.58 0.99
N ALA A 212 -12.41 8.70 1.94
CA ALA A 212 -11.48 7.60 1.73
C ALA A 212 -12.00 6.62 0.66
N ILE A 213 -13.28 6.24 0.72
CA ILE A 213 -13.94 5.39 -0.28
C ILE A 213 -13.88 6.05 -1.66
N ALA A 214 -14.24 7.34 -1.75
CA ALA A 214 -14.18 8.07 -3.01
C ALA A 214 -12.75 8.14 -3.59
N LEU A 215 -11.75 8.42 -2.76
CA LEU A 215 -10.34 8.45 -3.20
C LEU A 215 -9.87 7.07 -3.66
N MET A 216 -10.27 5.99 -2.99
CA MET A 216 -9.92 4.63 -3.38
C MET A 216 -10.51 4.27 -4.74
N ALA A 217 -11.81 4.56 -4.94
CA ALA A 217 -12.48 4.34 -6.21
C ALA A 217 -11.82 5.14 -7.33
N VAL A 218 -11.62 6.46 -7.12
CA VAL A 218 -10.98 7.33 -8.12
C VAL A 218 -9.55 6.87 -8.42
N ALA A 219 -8.78 6.42 -7.44
CA ALA A 219 -7.46 5.85 -7.67
C ALA A 219 -7.51 4.62 -8.60
N ALA A 220 -8.44 3.70 -8.33
CA ALA A 220 -8.57 2.48 -9.11
C ALA A 220 -8.99 2.79 -10.55
N PHE A 221 -9.99 3.67 -10.74
CA PHE A 221 -10.42 4.13 -12.06
C PHE A 221 -9.33 4.93 -12.79
N ALA A 222 -8.60 5.81 -12.10
CA ALA A 222 -7.51 6.58 -12.71
C ALA A 222 -6.40 5.68 -13.23
N GLY A 223 -5.97 4.68 -12.44
CA GLY A 223 -4.94 3.73 -12.88
C GLY A 223 -5.38 2.88 -14.06
N VAL A 224 -6.63 2.39 -14.05
CA VAL A 224 -7.24 1.62 -15.14
C VAL A 224 -7.37 2.45 -16.41
N MET A 225 -7.91 3.66 -16.31
CA MET A 225 -8.07 4.56 -17.45
C MET A 225 -6.72 4.98 -18.03
N ALA A 226 -5.75 5.32 -17.18
CA ALA A 226 -4.41 5.66 -17.62
C ALA A 226 -3.78 4.47 -18.35
N ARG A 227 -3.80 3.26 -17.77
CA ARG A 227 -3.27 2.08 -18.46
C ARG A 227 -4.00 1.79 -19.78
N PHE A 228 -5.33 1.80 -19.77
CA PHE A 228 -6.12 1.43 -20.94
C PHE A 228 -5.95 2.43 -22.09
N PHE A 229 -6.08 3.73 -21.84
CA PHE A 229 -5.99 4.72 -22.90
C PHE A 229 -4.54 5.01 -23.30
N ILE A 230 -3.63 5.15 -22.34
CA ILE A 230 -2.24 5.52 -22.63
C ILE A 230 -1.45 4.34 -23.16
N SER A 231 -1.46 3.21 -22.45
CA SER A 231 -0.59 2.09 -22.78
C SER A 231 -1.20 1.12 -23.79
N GLU A 232 -2.48 0.80 -23.64
CA GLU A 232 -3.12 -0.20 -24.52
C GLU A 232 -3.64 0.40 -25.82
N LYS A 233 -4.29 1.57 -25.78
CA LYS A 233 -4.91 2.19 -26.97
C LYS A 233 -3.94 3.07 -27.76
N LEU A 234 -3.16 3.92 -27.08
CA LEU A 234 -2.21 4.84 -27.72
C LEU A 234 -0.81 4.23 -27.94
N GLY A 235 -0.53 3.06 -27.36
CA GLY A 235 0.76 2.38 -27.50
C GLY A 235 1.93 3.10 -26.82
N LEU A 236 1.65 4.01 -25.88
CA LEU A 236 2.67 4.70 -25.09
C LEU A 236 3.18 3.81 -23.94
N THR A 237 4.30 4.21 -23.34
CA THR A 237 4.96 3.45 -22.27
C THR A 237 4.06 3.22 -21.05
N LEU A 238 4.22 2.09 -20.36
CA LEU A 238 3.56 1.83 -19.07
C LEU A 238 4.00 2.88 -18.04
N THR A 239 5.26 3.29 -18.15
CA THR A 239 5.87 4.35 -17.34
C THR A 239 5.08 5.64 -17.39
N PHE A 240 4.73 6.12 -18.59
CA PHE A 240 3.98 7.36 -18.74
C PHE A 240 2.57 7.25 -18.14
N GLY A 241 1.88 6.12 -18.37
CA GLY A 241 0.58 5.86 -17.77
C GLY A 241 0.63 5.84 -16.23
N ALA A 242 1.63 5.19 -15.64
CA ALA A 242 1.77 5.09 -14.19
C ALA A 242 2.08 6.45 -13.53
N VAL A 243 2.93 7.26 -14.17
CA VAL A 243 3.23 8.63 -13.74
C VAL A 243 1.97 9.50 -13.82
N LEU A 244 1.20 9.42 -14.90
CA LEU A 244 -0.04 10.18 -15.06
C LEU A 244 -1.07 9.80 -13.99
N SER A 245 -1.30 8.51 -13.78
CA SER A 245 -2.20 7.99 -12.73
C SER A 245 -1.77 8.47 -11.34
N SER A 246 -0.49 8.35 -11.03
CA SER A 246 0.08 8.79 -9.74
C SER A 246 -0.05 10.31 -9.55
N ALA A 247 0.18 11.10 -10.61
CA ALA A 247 0.06 12.55 -10.54
C ALA A 247 -1.38 12.97 -10.22
N VAL A 248 -2.37 12.33 -10.86
CA VAL A 248 -3.79 12.56 -10.58
C VAL A 248 -4.10 12.28 -9.10
N ILE A 249 -3.74 11.11 -8.59
CA ILE A 249 -4.09 10.76 -7.21
C ILE A 249 -3.34 11.60 -6.17
N PHE A 250 -2.08 11.97 -6.43
CA PHE A 250 -1.32 12.86 -5.55
C PHE A 250 -1.98 14.24 -5.42
N VAL A 251 -2.42 14.81 -6.54
CA VAL A 251 -3.15 16.09 -6.55
C VAL A 251 -4.48 15.96 -5.79
N LEU A 252 -5.21 14.86 -5.98
CA LEU A 252 -6.50 14.64 -5.32
C LEU A 252 -6.36 14.46 -3.80
N CYS A 253 -5.42 13.63 -3.34
CA CYS A 253 -5.14 13.46 -1.90
C CYS A 253 -4.79 14.80 -1.24
N ARG A 254 -3.99 15.61 -1.92
CA ARG A 254 -3.63 16.96 -1.43
C ARG A 254 -4.83 17.90 -1.40
N LYS A 255 -5.63 17.96 -2.47
CA LYS A 255 -6.86 18.79 -2.51
C LYS A 255 -7.85 18.37 -1.43
N ALA A 256 -7.99 17.07 -1.21
CA ALA A 256 -8.81 16.51 -0.14
C ALA A 256 -8.21 16.74 1.25
N LYS A 257 -6.95 17.17 1.39
CA LYS A 257 -6.18 17.23 2.65
C LYS A 257 -6.22 15.89 3.41
N LEU A 258 -6.19 14.79 2.67
CA LEU A 258 -6.20 13.43 3.19
C LEU A 258 -5.07 12.67 2.49
N TYR A 259 -3.90 12.65 3.13
CA TYR A 259 -2.75 11.90 2.65
C TYR A 259 -3.00 10.44 2.97
N PHE A 260 -3.45 9.69 1.96
CA PHE A 260 -3.92 8.33 2.07
C PHE A 260 -3.01 7.41 1.23
N PRO A 261 -1.90 6.90 1.80
CA PRO A 261 -0.92 6.12 1.05
C PRO A 261 -1.52 4.91 0.30
N PRO A 262 -2.42 4.10 0.89
CA PRO A 262 -3.00 2.95 0.20
C PRO A 262 -3.67 3.24 -1.15
N CYS A 263 -4.42 4.35 -1.29
CA CYS A 263 -5.03 4.67 -2.59
C CYS A 263 -3.98 5.02 -3.65
N CYS A 264 -2.81 5.52 -3.24
CA CYS A 264 -1.72 5.80 -4.17
C CYS A 264 -1.14 4.50 -4.74
N ALA A 265 -0.99 3.44 -3.94
CA ALA A 265 -0.62 2.12 -4.46
C ALA A 265 -1.69 1.54 -5.39
N ILE A 266 -2.99 1.73 -5.08
CA ILE A 266 -4.07 1.31 -5.98
C ILE A 266 -4.03 2.02 -7.33
N SER A 267 -3.57 3.27 -7.40
CA SER A 267 -3.43 3.98 -8.67
C SER A 267 -2.35 3.40 -9.60
N THR A 268 -1.39 2.65 -9.05
CA THR A 268 -0.28 2.04 -9.81
C THR A 268 -0.37 0.52 -9.93
N LEU A 269 -1.19 -0.13 -9.11
CA LEU A 269 -1.45 -1.57 -9.20
C LEU A 269 -1.97 -2.02 -10.58
N PRO A 270 -2.77 -1.23 -11.33
CA PRO A 270 -3.14 -1.60 -12.69
C PRO A 270 -1.96 -1.86 -13.61
N PHE A 271 -0.75 -1.37 -13.37
CA PHE A 271 0.37 -1.53 -14.31
C PHE A 271 1.08 -2.90 -14.22
N ILE A 272 0.77 -3.72 -13.20
CA ILE A 272 1.30 -5.08 -13.05
C ILE A 272 0.31 -6.18 -13.49
N ILE A 273 -1.00 -5.93 -13.43
CA ILE A 273 -2.03 -6.97 -13.65
C ILE A 273 -2.15 -7.39 -15.13
N PRO A 274 -2.76 -8.55 -15.46
CA PRO A 274 -3.01 -8.92 -16.86
C PRO A 274 -4.06 -8.02 -17.53
N LYS A 275 -4.05 -7.93 -18.86
CA LYS A 275 -4.99 -7.07 -19.64
C LYS A 275 -6.45 -7.47 -19.43
N THR A 276 -6.70 -8.77 -19.28
CA THR A 276 -8.03 -9.35 -19.03
C THR A 276 -8.66 -8.89 -17.72
N ALA A 277 -7.84 -8.46 -16.75
CA ALA A 277 -8.29 -8.00 -15.44
C ALA A 277 -8.59 -6.49 -15.35
N ILE A 278 -8.15 -5.70 -16.34
CA ILE A 278 -8.20 -4.23 -16.29
C ILE A 278 -9.63 -3.71 -16.04
N ILE A 279 -10.63 -4.30 -16.68
CA ILE A 279 -12.02 -3.84 -16.60
C ILE A 279 -12.65 -4.20 -15.25
N LYS A 280 -12.34 -5.37 -14.70
CA LYS A 280 -12.89 -5.83 -13.40
C LYS A 280 -12.26 -5.12 -12.21
N PHE A 281 -10.96 -4.83 -12.32
CA PHE A 281 -10.14 -4.25 -11.25
C PHE A 281 -10.78 -3.09 -10.47
N PRO A 282 -11.29 -2.01 -11.09
CA PRO A 282 -11.77 -0.86 -10.33
C PRO A 282 -13.07 -1.18 -9.56
N PHE A 283 -13.89 -2.10 -10.06
CA PHE A 283 -15.10 -2.54 -9.39
C PHE A 283 -14.80 -3.46 -8.21
N GLU A 284 -13.94 -4.46 -8.39
CA GLU A 284 -13.49 -5.34 -7.30
C GLU A 284 -12.80 -4.56 -6.18
N VAL A 285 -11.89 -3.64 -6.53
CA VAL A 285 -11.19 -2.80 -5.54
C VAL A 285 -12.16 -1.92 -4.77
N THR A 286 -13.12 -1.29 -5.47
CA THR A 286 -14.11 -0.41 -4.83
C THR A 286 -15.02 -1.20 -3.89
N ALA A 287 -15.54 -2.35 -4.36
CA ALA A 287 -16.39 -3.23 -3.56
C ALA A 287 -15.65 -3.79 -2.34
N GLY A 288 -14.43 -4.29 -2.54
CA GLY A 288 -13.57 -4.81 -1.48
C GLY A 288 -13.27 -3.76 -0.42
N TYR A 289 -12.96 -2.53 -0.84
CA TYR A 289 -12.69 -1.47 0.11
C TYR A 289 -13.93 -1.00 0.88
N ILE A 290 -15.12 -1.00 0.25
CA ILE A 290 -16.38 -0.72 0.95
C ILE A 290 -16.64 -1.76 2.04
N VAL A 291 -16.53 -3.05 1.71
CA VAL A 291 -16.74 -4.15 2.68
C VAL A 291 -15.76 -4.06 3.84
N LEU A 292 -14.47 -3.83 3.55
CA LEU A 292 -13.45 -3.63 4.59
C LEU A 292 -13.70 -2.37 5.43
N THR A 293 -14.24 -1.30 4.83
CA THR A 293 -14.61 -0.08 5.57
C THR A 293 -15.78 -0.35 6.52
N ILE A 294 -16.80 -1.09 6.08
CA ILE A 294 -17.91 -1.50 6.94
C ILE A 294 -17.39 -2.34 8.11
N ALA A 295 -16.52 -3.32 7.84
CA ALA A 295 -15.90 -4.14 8.88
C ALA A 295 -15.10 -3.30 9.89
N ALA A 296 -14.32 -2.30 9.41
CA ALA A 296 -13.59 -1.40 10.29
C ALA A 296 -14.51 -0.55 11.18
N VAL A 297 -15.67 -0.10 10.65
CA VAL A 297 -16.68 0.63 11.43
C VAL A 297 -17.27 -0.26 12.53
N ILE A 298 -17.52 -1.54 12.23
CA ILE A 298 -18.02 -2.51 13.22
C ILE A 298 -17.00 -2.71 14.34
N ILE A 299 -15.72 -2.93 14.01
CA ILE A 299 -14.64 -3.07 15.00
C ILE A 299 -14.57 -1.84 15.91
N ALA A 300 -14.58 -0.63 15.33
CA ALA A 300 -14.52 0.61 16.09
C ALA A 300 -15.73 0.80 17.03
N LYS A 301 -16.93 0.40 16.60
CA LYS A 301 -18.13 0.44 17.45
C LYS A 301 -18.05 -0.54 18.63
N ILE A 302 -17.56 -1.75 18.39
CA ILE A 302 -17.42 -2.77 19.44
C ILE A 302 -16.42 -2.27 20.50
N ASP A 303 -15.27 -1.73 20.08
CA ASP A 303 -14.25 -1.24 21.00
C ASP A 303 -14.74 -0.06 21.86
N ASN A 304 -15.58 0.82 21.30
CA ASN A 304 -16.19 1.93 22.04
C ASN A 304 -17.23 1.48 23.08
N ASN A 305 -17.88 0.32 22.87
CA ASN A 305 -18.88 -0.21 23.80
C ASN A 305 -18.26 -1.04 24.95
N THR A 306 -16.99 -1.43 24.83
CA THR A 306 -16.26 -2.23 25.84
C THR A 306 -15.35 -1.42 26.76
N ASN A 307 -15.27 -0.09 26.57
CA ASN A 307 -14.56 0.85 27.46
C ASN A 307 -15.59 1.71 28.20
#